data_AF-A0A5B7IQP6-F1
#
_entry.id   AF-A0A5B7IQP6-F1
#
_cell.length_a   1.000
_cell.length_b   1.000
_cell.length_c   1.000
_cell.angle_alpha   90.00
_cell.angle_beta   90.00
_cell.angle_gamma   90.00
#
_symmetry.space_group_name_H-M   'P 1'
#
loop_
_entity.id
_entity.type
_entity.pdbx_description
1 polymer ?
#
loop_
_entity_poly.entity_id
_entity_poly.type
_entity_poly.pdbx_seq_one_letter_code
_entity_poly.pdbx_strand_id
1 'polypeptide(L)'
;MAPLLHLFPSQMINTSHPSKSPPKKSSSYKHLPHIPGTNTNENEAVSFLRQYDVEASVMCNRFMEASWDFNTNVTDFNRRKMVRG
;
A
#
# COMPACT_ATOMS: atom_id res chain seq x y z
N MET A 1 11.69 -4.92 28.16
CA MET A 1 10.95 -3.87 27.44
C MET A 1 11.87 -3.31 26.35
N ALA A 2 12.06 -4.03 25.24
CA ALA A 2 12.98 -3.65 24.18
C ALA A 2 12.23 -2.86 23.07
N PRO A 3 12.86 -1.86 22.43
CA PRO A 3 12.16 -0.76 21.77
C PRO A 3 11.65 -1.11 20.35
N LEU A 4 10.43 -0.66 20.06
CA LEU A 4 9.55 -0.94 18.92
C LEU A 4 9.97 -0.36 17.55
N LEU A 5 11.26 -0.33 17.20
CA LEU A 5 11.69 0.33 15.93
C LEU A 5 12.53 -0.51 14.97
N HIS A 6 12.95 -1.72 15.36
CA HIS A 6 13.79 -2.59 14.51
C HIS A 6 13.03 -3.80 13.92
N LEU A 7 11.72 -3.90 14.18
CA LEU A 7 10.90 -5.05 13.76
C LEU A 7 9.80 -4.69 12.74
N PHE A 8 9.92 -3.56 12.05
CA PHE A 8 9.22 -3.43 10.77
C PHE A 8 9.93 -4.34 9.76
N PRO A 9 9.23 -5.25 9.06
CA PRO A 9 9.83 -6.05 8.01
C PRO A 9 10.53 -5.11 7.02
N SER A 10 11.85 -5.25 6.85
CA SER A 10 12.69 -4.43 5.97
C SER A 10 12.23 -4.41 4.51
N GLN A 11 11.21 -5.21 4.16
CA GLN A 11 10.55 -5.23 2.86
C GLN A 11 9.64 -4.00 2.63
N MET A 12 9.33 -3.20 3.65
CA MET A 12 8.42 -2.05 3.53
C MET A 12 9.10 -0.68 3.62
N ILE A 13 10.35 -0.57 4.10
CA ILE A 13 11.10 0.70 4.07
C ILE A 13 11.41 1.11 2.62
N ASN A 14 11.38 0.16 1.68
CA ASN A 14 11.48 0.40 0.25
C ASN A 14 10.12 0.28 -0.46
N THR A 15 9.02 0.69 0.17
CA THR A 15 7.88 1.14 -0.63
C THR A 15 8.23 2.53 -1.14
N SER A 16 9.02 2.58 -2.23
CA SER A 16 8.79 3.60 -3.23
C SER A 16 7.28 3.72 -3.34
N HIS A 17 6.73 4.88 -2.97
CA HIS A 17 5.30 5.15 -3.14
C HIS A 17 4.88 4.52 -4.46
N PRO A 18 3.74 3.81 -4.54
CA PRO A 18 3.07 3.77 -5.80
C PRO A 18 2.57 5.21 -6.06
N SER A 19 3.47 6.13 -6.43
CA SER A 19 3.27 6.78 -7.73
C SER A 19 2.84 5.63 -8.61
N LYS A 20 1.65 5.70 -9.18
CA LYS A 20 1.18 4.78 -10.22
C LYS A 20 2.16 4.86 -11.40
N SER A 21 3.40 4.46 -11.18
CA SER A 21 4.34 4.06 -12.18
C SER A 21 3.87 2.65 -12.52
N PRO A 22 3.41 2.46 -13.76
CA PRO A 22 2.72 1.24 -14.14
C PRO A 22 3.66 0.06 -13.94
N PRO A 23 3.12 -1.13 -13.59
CA PRO A 23 3.92 -2.33 -13.46
C PRO A 23 4.70 -2.55 -14.75
N LYS A 24 6.04 -2.67 -14.66
CA LYS A 24 6.87 -3.11 -15.79
C LYS A 24 6.52 -4.56 -16.08
N LYS A 25 5.45 -4.75 -16.85
CA LYS A 25 5.06 -6.07 -17.32
C LYS A 25 5.90 -6.41 -18.53
N SER A 26 6.58 -7.55 -18.42
CA SER A 26 7.11 -8.32 -19.54
C SER A 26 6.09 -8.31 -20.69
N SER A 27 6.57 -7.84 -21.84
CA SER A 27 6.07 -8.01 -23.20
C SER A 27 4.55 -8.18 -23.40
N SER A 28 3.99 -7.26 -24.19
CA SER A 28 2.63 -7.30 -24.76
C SER A 28 1.52 -6.58 -23.97
N TYR A 29 1.73 -5.29 -23.70
CA TYR A 29 0.62 -4.34 -23.58
C TYR A 29 0.70 -3.43 -24.80
N LYS A 30 -0.26 -3.61 -25.69
CA LYS A 30 -0.50 -2.75 -26.85
C LYS A 30 -0.56 -1.30 -26.33
N HIS A 31 0.05 -0.36 -27.05
CA HIS A 31 0.16 1.05 -26.66
C HIS A 31 -1.23 1.63 -26.35
N LEU A 32 -1.64 1.61 -25.07
CA LEU A 32 -2.82 2.33 -24.63
C LEU A 32 -2.47 3.82 -24.67
N PRO A 33 -3.35 4.68 -25.21
CA PRO A 33 -3.09 6.11 -25.18
C PRO A 33 -2.93 6.56 -23.73
N HIS A 34 -1.87 7.32 -23.45
CA HIS A 34 -1.78 8.07 -22.21
C HIS A 34 -2.92 9.08 -22.24
N ILE A 35 -3.95 8.87 -21.42
CA ILE A 35 -5.03 9.82 -21.22
C ILE A 35 -4.58 10.70 -20.04
N PRO A 36 -4.07 11.92 -20.29
CA PRO A 36 -3.74 12.83 -19.21
C PRO A 36 -5.03 13.18 -18.45
N GLY A 37 -4.95 13.25 -17.12
CA GLY A 37 -6.05 13.77 -16.31
C GLY A 37 -6.27 15.25 -16.66
N THR A 38 -7.52 15.63 -16.94
CA THR A 38 -7.88 17.01 -17.33
C THR A 38 -8.34 17.87 -16.15
N ASN A 39 -8.33 17.32 -14.93
CA ASN A 39 -8.74 18.07 -13.74
C ASN A 39 -7.59 18.94 -13.24
N THR A 40 -7.78 20.26 -13.30
CA THR A 40 -6.80 21.27 -12.86
C THR A 40 -7.27 22.00 -11.61
N ASN A 41 -8.29 21.49 -10.90
CA ASN A 41 -8.85 22.13 -9.72
C ASN A 41 -8.01 21.76 -8.49
N GLU A 42 -7.23 22.73 -7.99
CA GLU A 42 -6.36 22.55 -6.84
C GLU A 42 -7.13 22.10 -5.59
N ASN A 43 -8.33 22.65 -5.35
CA ASN A 43 -9.12 22.31 -4.18
C ASN A 43 -9.57 20.84 -4.19
N GLU A 44 -9.94 20.32 -5.36
CA GLU A 44 -10.30 18.91 -5.52
C GLU A 44 -9.08 18.01 -5.32
N ALA A 45 -7.91 18.40 -5.81
CA ALA A 45 -6.67 17.66 -5.58
C ALA A 45 -6.31 17.59 -4.08
N VAL A 46 -6.44 18.71 -3.36
CA VAL A 46 -6.21 18.77 -1.91
C VAL A 46 -7.22 17.90 -1.16
N SER A 47 -8.50 17.95 -1.51
CA SER A 47 -9.52 17.09 -0.91
C SER A 47 -9.26 15.61 -1.17
N PHE A 48 -8.87 15.25 -2.40
CA PHE A 48 -8.50 13.88 -2.75
C PHE A 48 -7.32 13.39 -1.92
N LEU A 49 -6.23 14.17 -1.81
CA LEU A 49 -5.06 13.79 -1.03
C LEU A 49 -5.40 13.54 0.44
N ARG A 50 -6.22 14.41 1.04
CA ARG A 50 -6.65 14.23 2.43
C ARG A 50 -7.44 12.93 2.64
N GLN A 51 -8.37 12.62 1.73
CA GLN A 51 -9.16 11.39 1.81
C GLN A 51 -8.27 10.16 1.60
N TYR A 52 -7.38 10.23 0.60
CA TYR A 52 -6.41 9.18 0.31
C TYR A 52 -5.50 8.91 1.51
N ASP A 53 -4.93 9.96 2.13
CA ASP A 53 -4.03 9.80 3.27
C ASP A 53 -4.71 9.10 4.44
N VAL A 54 -5.97 9.43 4.72
CA VAL A 54 -6.77 8.78 5.77
C VAL A 54 -7.04 7.31 5.42
N GLU A 55 -7.59 7.04 4.24
CA GLU A 55 -8.01 5.69 3.84
C GLU A 55 -6.81 4.75 3.65
N ALA A 56 -5.76 5.23 2.97
CA ALA A 56 -4.56 4.46 2.70
C ALA A 56 -3.82 4.14 4.00
N SER A 57 -3.76 5.07 4.95
CA SER A 57 -3.12 4.82 6.25
C SER A 57 -3.85 3.73 7.04
N VAL A 58 -5.18 3.75 7.06
CA VAL A 58 -5.99 2.72 7.73
C VAL A 58 -5.78 1.36 7.08
N MET A 59 -5.83 1.29 5.74
CA MET A 59 -5.61 0.04 5.00
C MET A 59 -4.19 -0.50 5.21
N CYS A 60 -3.18 0.37 5.16
CA CYS A 60 -1.79 0.02 5.44
C CYS A 60 -1.63 -0.51 6.87
N ASN A 61 -2.20 0.17 7.87
CA ASN A 61 -2.11 -0.26 9.26
C ASN A 61 -2.72 -1.66 9.45
N ARG A 62 -3.92 -1.90 8.91
CA ARG A 62 -4.58 -3.21 8.98
C ARG A 62 -3.75 -4.33 8.34
N PHE A 63 -3.17 -4.05 7.17
CA PHE A 63 -2.29 -4.99 6.49
C PHE A 63 -1.04 -5.30 7.33
N MET A 64 -0.43 -4.27 7.92
CA MET A 64 0.77 -4.41 8.74
C MET A 64 0.50 -5.20 10.02
N GLU A 65 -0.59 -4.93 10.71
CA GLU A 65 -1.01 -5.69 11.89
C GLU A 65 -1.27 -7.17 11.55
N ALA A 66 -1.98 -7.45 10.45
CA ALA A 66 -2.26 -8.82 10.06
C ALA A 66 -0.99 -9.59 9.63
N SER A 67 -0.06 -8.90 8.97
CA SER A 67 1.27 -9.44 8.63
C SER A 67 2.11 -9.71 9.88
N TRP A 68 2.09 -8.79 10.85
CA TRP A 68 2.76 -8.96 12.13
C TRP A 68 2.24 -10.18 12.89
N ASP A 69 0.92 -10.31 13.02
CA ASP A 69 0.27 -11.42 13.71
C ASP A 69 0.67 -12.78 13.12
N PHE A 70 0.76 -12.86 11.78
CA PHE A 70 1.19 -14.09 11.11
C PHE A 70 2.68 -14.36 11.28
N ASN A 71 3.55 -13.36 11.10
CA ASN A 71 5.00 -13.54 11.17
C ASN A 71 5.49 -13.88 12.59
N THR A 72 4.83 -13.33 13.62
CA THR A 72 5.17 -13.61 15.02
C THR A 72 4.50 -14.86 15.58
N ASN A 73 3.36 -15.25 15.00
CA ASN A 73 2.62 -16.44 15.40
C ASN A 73 2.05 -17.16 14.17
N VAL A 74 2.85 -18.06 13.60
CA VAL A 74 2.55 -18.76 12.35
C VAL A 74 1.49 -19.84 12.61
N THR A 75 0.23 -19.44 12.45
CA THR A 75 -0.93 -20.32 12.53
C THR A 75 -1.80 -20.17 11.28
N ASP A 76 -2.59 -21.20 10.96
CA ASP A 76 -3.54 -21.09 9.85
C ASP A 76 -4.62 -20.03 10.09
N PHE A 77 -4.93 -19.75 11.36
CA PHE A 77 -5.82 -18.65 11.73
C PHE A 77 -5.22 -17.30 11.32
N ASN A 78 -3.98 -17.01 11.72
CA ASN A 78 -3.31 -15.75 11.37
C ASN A 78 -3.02 -15.64 9.87
N ARG A 79 -2.72 -16.76 9.20
CA ARG A 79 -2.60 -16.80 7.73
C ARG A 79 -3.90 -16.37 7.06
N ARG A 80 -5.05 -16.88 7.51
CA ARG A 80 -6.36 -16.51 6.97
C ARG A 80 -6.73 -15.06 7.27
N LYS A 81 -6.36 -14.54 8.44
CA LYS A 81 -6.56 -13.13 8.82
C LYS A 81 -5.77 -12.20 7.89
N MET A 82 -4.52 -12.54 7.57
CA MET A 82 -3.66 -11.77 6.66
C MET A 82 -4.18 -11.72 5.21
N VAL A 83 -4.74 -12.82 4.68
CA VAL A 83 -5.20 -12.90 3.28
C VAL A 83 -6.58 -12.25 3.07
N ARG A 84 -7.40 -12.13 4.12
CA ARG A 84 -8.77 -11.62 4.05
C ARG A 84 -8.92 -10.13 4.42
N GLY A 85 -7.81 -9.40 4.51
CA GLY A 85 -7.76 -7.98 4.89
C GLY A 85 -8.82 -7.13 4.21
#